data_AF-A0A956JX95-F1
#
_entry.id   AF-A0A956JX95-F1
#
_cell.length_a   1.000
_cell.length_b   1.000
_cell.length_c   1.000
_cell.angle_alpha   90.00
_cell.angle_beta   90.00
_cell.angle_gamma   90.00
#
_symmetry.space_group_name_H-M   'P 1'
#
loop_
_entity.id
_entity.type
_entity.pdbx_description
1 polymer ?
#
loop_
_entity_poly.entity_id
_entity_poly.type
_entity_poly.pdbx_seq_one_letter_code
_entity_poly.pdbx_strand_id
1 'polypeptide(L)'
;MSSPDTNLLLVAALGAGGLWLFHDREKHRRAAEDATTALAMVAPLVPSAAARVAAGPVPARRAEGRTPTARAERIKLASRSYDPLFAAYGGDIPVAYLRALAAHESGLNPRATDGPAWGLLQVVEVVRKDYNARHGTRYERRDLLDPAVNIAIASDVLTRIIDGYARFHGDAPNLQVDWSNPLFIELLTLGWNAGFSERGGVGRVASHLSRRGFVDFTLDDIVATAKQAGASPNLSNPHKARFARLVTTQYLRERARDQAEGVTPNGAGADADAATAAAAAPQAEAQPVTNPAQVDAALGEVG
;
A
#
# COMPACT_ATOMS: atom_id res chain seq x y z
N MET A 1 -18.74 -26.28 37.40
CA MET A 1 -19.18 -25.19 36.51
C MET A 1 -18.29 -23.98 36.74
N SER A 2 -17.17 -23.87 36.02
CA SER A 2 -16.36 -22.65 35.86
C SER A 2 -15.49 -22.84 34.63
N SER A 3 -15.80 -22.15 33.54
CA SER A 3 -14.92 -22.04 32.36
C SER A 3 -13.96 -20.87 32.58
N PRO A 4 -12.65 -21.02 32.31
CA PRO A 4 -11.77 -19.90 32.07
C PRO A 4 -11.47 -19.81 30.57
N ASP A 5 -12.26 -19.02 29.86
CA ASP A 5 -11.88 -18.48 28.56
C ASP A 5 -11.49 -17.02 28.74
N THR A 6 -10.64 -16.53 27.83
CA THR A 6 -10.16 -15.13 27.66
C THR A 6 -8.75 -14.86 28.21
N ASN A 7 -7.73 -15.40 27.54
CA ASN A 7 -6.41 -14.78 27.40
C ASN A 7 -5.50 -15.58 26.46
N LEU A 8 -5.80 -15.65 25.16
CA LEU A 8 -4.85 -16.19 24.17
C LEU A 8 -5.17 -15.74 22.73
N LEU A 9 -5.09 -14.44 22.44
CA LEU A 9 -5.22 -13.94 21.07
C LEU A 9 -4.43 -12.63 20.88
N LEU A 10 -3.11 -12.69 21.14
CA LEU A 10 -2.22 -11.54 20.93
C LEU A 10 -0.78 -11.95 20.58
N VAL A 11 -0.56 -12.88 19.64
CA VAL A 11 0.81 -13.23 19.17
C VAL A 11 0.97 -13.45 17.66
N ALA A 12 -0.08 -13.58 16.84
CA ALA A 12 0.07 -13.96 15.42
C ALA A 12 0.10 -12.79 14.41
N ALA A 13 0.89 -11.74 14.66
CA ALA A 13 1.18 -10.68 13.66
C ALA A 13 2.69 -10.49 13.43
N LEU A 14 3.41 -11.61 13.47
CA LEU A 14 4.85 -11.72 13.27
C LEU A 14 5.12 -12.53 12.00
N GLY A 15 5.73 -11.92 10.98
CA GLY A 15 6.45 -12.68 9.95
C GLY A 15 6.24 -12.26 8.50
N ALA A 16 6.55 -11.01 8.14
CA ALA A 16 6.99 -10.68 6.76
C ALA A 16 7.57 -9.26 6.66
N GLY A 17 6.95 -8.27 7.32
CA GLY A 17 7.38 -6.87 7.25
C GLY A 17 8.73 -6.55 7.91
N GLY A 18 9.21 -7.42 8.81
CA GLY A 18 10.52 -7.24 9.47
C GLY A 18 11.71 -7.71 8.65
N LEU A 19 11.53 -8.67 7.73
CA LEU A 19 12.64 -9.28 7.00
C LEU A 19 13.09 -8.42 5.81
N TRP A 20 12.19 -7.63 5.21
CA TRP A 20 12.54 -6.67 4.17
C TRP A 20 13.39 -5.50 4.72
N LEU A 21 13.10 -5.03 5.94
CA LEU A 21 13.94 -4.05 6.65
C LEU A 21 15.33 -4.59 7.00
N PHE A 22 15.52 -5.91 7.12
CA PHE A 22 16.83 -6.51 7.38
C PHE A 22 17.66 -6.68 6.10
N HIS A 23 17.05 -7.04 4.98
CA HIS A 23 17.79 -7.25 3.73
C HIS A 23 18.16 -5.93 3.01
N ASP A 24 17.32 -4.90 3.17
CA ASP A 24 17.62 -3.54 2.68
C ASP A 24 18.71 -2.85 3.51
N ARG A 25 18.77 -3.13 4.83
CA ARG A 25 19.83 -2.65 5.72
C ARG A 25 21.22 -3.15 5.35
N GLU A 26 21.37 -4.40 4.92
CA GLU A 26 22.70 -4.94 4.56
C GLU A 26 23.24 -4.32 3.27
N LYS A 27 22.35 -4.03 2.31
CA LYS A 27 22.69 -3.39 1.02
C LYS A 27 23.01 -1.90 1.22
N HIS A 28 22.28 -1.21 2.09
CA HIS A 28 22.56 0.18 2.46
C HIS A 28 23.72 0.33 3.45
N ARG A 29 24.02 -0.66 4.31
CA ARG A 29 25.20 -0.65 5.19
C ARG A 29 26.48 -0.70 4.36
N ARG A 30 26.57 -1.56 3.35
CA ARG A 30 27.73 -1.61 2.44
C ARG A 30 27.91 -0.29 1.68
N ALA A 31 26.82 0.27 1.14
CA ALA A 31 26.87 1.58 0.48
C ALA A 31 27.22 2.74 1.44
N ALA A 32 26.84 2.65 2.72
CA ALA A 32 27.19 3.63 3.74
C ALA A 32 28.63 3.47 4.24
N GLU A 33 29.15 2.25 4.35
CA GLU A 33 30.57 1.96 4.67
C GLU A 33 31.50 2.48 3.55
N ASP A 34 31.09 2.32 2.29
CA ASP A 34 31.79 2.89 1.13
C ASP A 34 31.75 4.44 1.15
N ALA A 35 30.61 5.03 1.51
CA ALA A 35 30.46 6.48 1.63
C ALA A 35 31.19 7.08 2.85
N THR A 36 31.27 6.34 3.96
CA THR A 36 31.99 6.76 5.19
C THR A 36 33.50 6.70 4.98
N THR A 37 33.98 5.74 4.19
CA THR A 37 35.38 5.67 3.75
C THR A 37 35.75 6.84 2.83
N ALA A 38 34.82 7.29 1.98
CA ALA A 38 35.00 8.47 1.13
C ALA A 38 34.92 9.80 1.91
N LEU A 39 34.08 9.88 2.96
CA LEU A 39 33.92 11.08 3.80
C LEU A 39 35.01 11.24 4.87
N ALA A 40 35.74 10.18 5.23
CA ALA A 40 36.88 10.24 6.13
C ALA A 40 38.09 11.04 5.57
N MET A 41 38.06 11.44 4.29
CA MET A 41 39.14 12.23 3.67
C MET A 41 38.90 13.75 3.68
N VAL A 42 37.76 14.25 4.17
CA VAL A 42 37.50 15.70 4.22
C VAL A 42 36.71 16.06 5.49
N ALA A 43 37.42 16.55 6.51
CA ALA A 43 36.85 17.31 7.62
C ALA A 43 37.72 18.56 7.86
N PRO A 44 37.13 19.72 8.24
CA PRO A 44 36.92 19.94 9.68
C PRO A 44 35.65 20.72 10.13
N LEU A 45 35.25 20.41 11.37
CA LEU A 45 34.66 21.19 12.49
C LEU A 45 33.86 22.50 12.27
N VAL A 46 32.60 22.56 12.78
CA VAL A 46 31.94 23.72 13.46
C VAL A 46 30.80 23.21 14.40
N PRO A 47 30.52 23.83 15.57
CA PRO A 47 29.78 23.20 16.68
C PRO A 47 28.25 23.43 16.73
N SER A 48 27.64 22.56 17.55
CA SER A 48 26.23 22.41 17.91
C SER A 48 25.67 23.60 18.70
N ALA A 49 24.48 24.08 18.30
CA ALA A 49 23.66 24.98 19.11
C ALA A 49 22.26 24.39 19.28
N ALA A 50 21.96 23.98 20.51
CA ALA A 50 20.64 23.61 20.98
C ALA A 50 19.78 24.87 21.13
N ALA A 51 18.59 24.89 20.54
CA ALA A 51 17.54 25.85 20.86
C ALA A 51 16.20 25.10 21.03
N ARG A 52 15.71 25.12 22.27
CA ARG A 52 14.35 24.72 22.66
C ARG A 52 13.36 25.68 22.02
N VAL A 53 12.33 25.15 21.33
CA VAL A 53 11.18 25.94 20.89
C VAL A 53 9.96 25.47 21.69
N ALA A 54 9.33 26.42 22.37
CA ALA A 54 8.11 26.25 23.13
C ALA A 54 6.94 25.90 22.19
N ALA A 55 6.16 24.89 22.59
CA ALA A 55 4.95 24.46 21.89
C ALA A 55 3.81 25.45 22.20
N GLY A 56 3.55 26.38 21.29
CA GLY A 56 2.27 27.07 21.20
C GLY A 56 1.25 26.22 20.43
N PRO A 57 -0.06 26.43 20.62
CA PRO A 57 -1.09 25.76 19.85
C PRO A 57 -0.95 26.14 18.37
N VAL A 58 -0.68 25.13 17.54
CA VAL A 58 -0.52 25.29 16.10
C VAL A 58 -1.92 25.48 15.48
N PRO A 59 -2.19 26.59 14.78
CA PRO A 59 -3.46 26.77 14.09
C PRO A 59 -3.60 25.71 13.00
N ALA A 60 -4.77 25.06 12.95
CA ALA A 60 -5.11 24.06 11.93
C ALA A 60 -4.84 24.63 10.54
N ARG A 61 -3.88 24.05 9.83
CA ARG A 61 -3.42 24.57 8.54
C ARG A 61 -4.41 24.11 7.48
N ARG A 62 -5.46 24.90 7.25
CA ARG A 62 -6.42 24.67 6.17
C ARG A 62 -5.63 24.52 4.87
N ALA A 63 -5.92 23.46 4.11
CA ALA A 63 -5.36 23.21 2.79
C ALA A 63 -5.88 24.26 1.79
N GLU A 64 -5.46 25.52 1.94
CA GLU A 64 -5.80 26.59 1.01
C GLU A 64 -5.05 26.35 -0.30
N GLY A 65 -5.81 25.91 -1.30
CA GLY A 65 -5.61 26.18 -2.72
C GLY A 65 -4.18 26.07 -3.24
N ARG A 66 -3.56 24.89 -3.21
CA ARG A 66 -2.41 24.64 -4.10
C ARG A 66 -2.89 24.73 -5.54
N THR A 67 -2.59 25.85 -6.19
CA THR A 67 -2.88 26.06 -7.62
C THR A 67 -2.18 24.96 -8.42
N PRO A 68 -2.90 24.21 -9.27
CA PRO A 68 -2.28 23.21 -10.15
C PRO A 68 -1.22 23.87 -11.02
N THR A 69 0.03 23.39 -10.96
CA THR A 69 1.08 23.88 -11.86
C THR A 69 0.74 23.56 -13.33
N ALA A 70 1.20 24.36 -14.29
CA ALA A 70 1.02 24.13 -15.73
C ALA A 70 1.51 22.74 -16.24
N ARG A 71 2.30 22.00 -15.44
CA ARG A 71 2.68 20.62 -15.73
C ARG A 71 1.59 19.60 -15.35
N ALA A 72 0.79 19.90 -14.33
CA ALA A 72 -0.38 19.09 -13.99
C ALA A 72 -1.39 19.10 -15.14
N GLU A 73 -1.53 20.19 -15.90
CA GLU A 73 -2.45 20.31 -17.05
C GLU A 73 -2.30 19.21 -18.11
N ARG A 74 -1.12 18.61 -18.28
CA ARG A 74 -0.86 17.60 -19.33
C ARG A 74 -1.09 16.14 -18.93
N ILE A 75 -1.65 15.84 -17.75
CA ILE A 75 -1.93 14.43 -17.44
C ILE A 75 -3.12 13.96 -18.28
N LYS A 76 -2.85 13.04 -19.21
CA LYS A 76 -3.85 12.41 -20.07
C LYS A 76 -4.75 11.51 -19.22
N LEU A 77 -6.05 11.57 -19.45
CA LEU A 77 -7.01 10.68 -18.82
C LEU A 77 -6.71 9.22 -19.19
N ALA A 78 -6.85 8.35 -18.20
CA ALA A 78 -6.59 6.93 -18.31
C ALA A 78 -7.71 6.22 -19.08
N SER A 79 -7.35 5.14 -19.78
CA SER A 79 -8.31 4.22 -20.40
C SER A 79 -9.20 3.58 -19.33
N ARG A 80 -10.46 3.34 -19.69
CA ARG A 80 -11.46 2.64 -18.87
C ARG A 80 -11.53 1.13 -19.14
N SER A 81 -10.61 0.60 -19.92
CA SER A 81 -10.62 -0.82 -20.36
C SER A 81 -10.61 -1.83 -19.21
N TYR A 82 -10.18 -1.44 -18.01
CA TYR A 82 -10.13 -2.29 -16.82
C TYR A 82 -11.18 -1.91 -15.77
N ASP A 83 -12.04 -0.93 -16.03
CA ASP A 83 -13.06 -0.49 -15.07
C ASP A 83 -13.98 -1.63 -14.59
N PRO A 84 -14.44 -2.55 -15.45
CA PRO A 84 -15.23 -3.69 -14.97
C PRO A 84 -14.47 -4.58 -13.98
N LEU A 85 -13.16 -4.76 -14.18
CA LEU A 85 -12.33 -5.54 -13.25
C LEU A 85 -12.02 -4.76 -11.97
N PHE A 86 -11.80 -3.44 -12.06
CA PHE A 86 -11.67 -2.60 -10.88
C PHE A 86 -12.95 -2.59 -10.05
N ALA A 87 -14.13 -2.56 -10.68
CA ALA A 87 -15.41 -2.64 -9.99
C ALA A 87 -15.61 -4.02 -9.33
N ALA A 88 -15.27 -5.11 -10.03
CA ALA A 88 -15.47 -6.46 -9.53
C ALA A 88 -14.49 -6.86 -8.41
N TYR A 89 -13.23 -6.44 -8.49
CA TYR A 89 -12.15 -6.90 -7.60
C TYR A 89 -11.57 -5.79 -6.69
N GLY A 90 -12.03 -4.55 -6.83
CA GLY A 90 -11.56 -3.38 -6.09
C GLY A 90 -12.12 -3.22 -4.68
N GLY A 91 -13.20 -3.94 -4.36
CA GLY A 91 -13.94 -3.74 -3.10
C GLY A 91 -14.53 -2.33 -3.02
N ASP A 92 -14.35 -1.67 -1.87
CA ASP A 92 -14.86 -0.31 -1.62
C ASP A 92 -13.92 0.80 -2.14
N ILE A 93 -12.88 0.44 -2.88
CA ILE A 93 -11.93 1.41 -3.44
C ILE A 93 -12.52 1.98 -4.75
N PRO A 94 -12.61 3.31 -4.90
CA PRO A 94 -13.16 3.91 -6.11
C PRO A 94 -12.42 3.45 -7.37
N VAL A 95 -13.18 3.11 -8.41
CA VAL A 95 -12.64 2.70 -9.72
C VAL A 95 -11.70 3.75 -10.27
N ALA A 96 -12.06 5.03 -10.14
CA ALA A 96 -11.20 6.15 -10.55
C ALA A 96 -9.82 6.15 -9.86
N TYR A 97 -9.73 5.72 -8.59
CA TYR A 97 -8.46 5.65 -7.87
C TYR A 97 -7.61 4.49 -8.38
N LEU A 98 -8.18 3.30 -8.53
CA LEU A 98 -7.47 2.13 -9.08
C LEU A 98 -7.00 2.39 -10.52
N ARG A 99 -7.83 3.07 -11.33
CA ARG A 99 -7.48 3.50 -12.69
C ARG A 99 -6.28 4.45 -12.69
N ALA A 100 -6.29 5.46 -11.82
CA ALA A 100 -5.19 6.41 -11.67
C ALA A 100 -3.90 5.72 -11.19
N LEU A 101 -4.01 4.83 -10.20
CA LEU A 101 -2.88 4.07 -9.68
C LEU A 101 -2.27 3.17 -10.76
N ALA A 102 -3.08 2.37 -11.45
CA ALA A 102 -2.61 1.47 -12.52
C ALA A 102 -1.96 2.21 -13.69
N ALA A 103 -2.49 3.38 -14.06
CA ALA A 103 -1.88 4.23 -15.09
C ALA A 103 -0.48 4.73 -14.70
N HIS A 104 -0.23 4.98 -13.41
CA HIS A 104 1.08 5.41 -12.92
C HIS A 104 2.03 4.27 -12.58
N GLU A 105 1.51 3.11 -12.18
CA GLU A 105 2.30 1.93 -11.84
C GLU A 105 2.82 1.21 -13.09
N SER A 106 1.96 0.95 -14.06
CA SER A 106 2.28 0.13 -15.24
C SER A 106 1.94 0.79 -16.58
N GLY A 107 1.35 2.00 -16.57
CA GLY A 107 0.76 2.55 -17.79
C GLY A 107 -0.45 1.74 -18.28
N LEU A 108 -1.19 1.10 -17.36
CA LEU A 108 -2.25 0.13 -17.67
C LEU A 108 -1.78 -1.12 -18.45
N ASN A 109 -0.51 -1.51 -18.28
CA ASN A 109 0.03 -2.72 -18.89
C ASN A 109 -0.06 -3.91 -17.91
N PRO A 110 -0.99 -4.87 -18.11
CA PRO A 110 -1.14 -6.01 -17.21
C PRO A 110 0.03 -7.00 -17.32
N ARG A 111 0.86 -6.88 -18.36
CA ARG A 111 2.05 -7.72 -18.58
C ARG A 111 3.34 -7.06 -18.10
N ALA A 112 3.25 -5.92 -17.41
CA ALA A 112 4.42 -5.23 -16.88
C ALA A 112 5.16 -6.15 -15.89
N THR A 113 6.46 -6.37 -16.14
CA THR A 113 7.33 -7.24 -15.35
C THR A 113 8.62 -6.54 -14.94
N ASP A 114 8.59 -5.21 -14.93
CA ASP A 114 9.74 -4.35 -14.73
C ASP A 114 10.21 -4.39 -13.26
N GLY A 115 11.09 -5.37 -12.97
CA GLY A 115 11.73 -5.52 -11.68
C GLY A 115 10.95 -6.41 -10.68
N PRO A 116 10.93 -6.06 -9.38
CA PRO A 116 10.38 -6.94 -8.34
C PRO A 116 8.84 -6.95 -8.30
N ALA A 117 8.19 -6.01 -8.98
CA ALA A 117 6.76 -5.76 -8.97
C ALA A 117 6.15 -6.11 -10.32
N TRP A 118 5.07 -6.90 -10.34
CA TRP A 118 4.47 -7.44 -11.58
C TRP A 118 3.01 -7.05 -11.73
N GLY A 119 2.57 -6.93 -12.99
CA GLY A 119 1.19 -6.73 -13.37
C GLY A 119 0.69 -5.29 -13.32
N LEU A 120 -0.63 -5.16 -13.46
CA LEU A 120 -1.34 -3.89 -13.66
C LEU A 120 -1.09 -2.84 -12.56
N LEU A 121 -1.09 -3.26 -11.31
CA LEU A 121 -0.86 -2.43 -10.13
C LEU A 121 0.51 -2.70 -9.50
N GLN A 122 1.43 -3.36 -10.22
CA GLN A 122 2.81 -3.57 -9.76
C GLN A 122 2.89 -4.21 -8.35
N VAL A 123 2.28 -5.39 -8.21
CA VAL A 123 2.29 -6.15 -6.96
C VAL A 123 3.63 -6.85 -6.77
N VAL A 124 4.23 -6.73 -5.58
CA VAL A 124 5.49 -7.39 -5.22
C VAL A 124 5.28 -8.77 -4.59
N GLU A 125 6.30 -9.62 -4.69
CA GLU A 125 6.29 -11.00 -4.19
C GLU A 125 5.87 -11.15 -2.72
N VAL A 126 6.32 -10.25 -1.85
CA VAL A 126 5.98 -10.29 -0.42
C VAL A 126 4.49 -10.04 -0.18
N VAL A 127 3.88 -9.14 -0.96
CA VAL A 127 2.45 -8.84 -0.90
C VAL A 127 1.64 -10.05 -1.36
N ARG A 128 2.04 -10.68 -2.47
CA ARG A 128 1.40 -11.91 -2.96
C ARG A 128 1.45 -13.03 -1.91
N LYS A 129 2.60 -13.25 -1.29
CA LYS A 129 2.76 -14.30 -0.25
C LYS A 129 1.89 -14.04 0.98
N ASP A 130 1.82 -12.78 1.43
CA ASP A 130 0.96 -12.39 2.55
C ASP A 130 -0.53 -12.56 2.22
N TYR A 131 -0.94 -12.21 1.00
CA TYR A 131 -2.29 -12.46 0.51
C TYR A 131 -2.63 -13.96 0.53
N ASN A 132 -1.76 -14.79 -0.06
CA ASN A 132 -1.94 -16.24 -0.08
C ASN A 132 -2.10 -16.82 1.33
N ALA A 133 -1.26 -16.37 2.27
CA ALA A 133 -1.32 -16.85 3.64
C ALA A 133 -2.64 -16.51 4.34
N ARG A 134 -3.23 -15.34 4.08
CA ARG A 134 -4.49 -14.90 4.71
C ARG A 134 -5.73 -15.47 4.06
N HIS A 135 -5.70 -15.66 2.75
CA HIS A 135 -6.86 -16.11 1.96
C HIS A 135 -6.84 -17.60 1.64
N GLY A 136 -5.81 -18.33 2.08
CA GLY A 136 -5.66 -19.76 1.79
C GLY A 136 -5.43 -20.07 0.31
N THR A 137 -4.99 -19.08 -0.49
CA THR A 137 -4.75 -19.24 -1.92
C THR A 137 -3.31 -19.67 -2.21
N ARG A 138 -3.05 -20.05 -3.47
CA ARG A 138 -1.72 -20.53 -3.93
C ARG A 138 -1.22 -19.81 -5.16
N TYR A 139 -1.66 -18.57 -5.39
CA TYR A 139 -1.23 -17.80 -6.56
C TYR A 139 0.29 -17.72 -6.63
N GLU A 140 0.86 -17.95 -7.80
CA GLU A 140 2.28 -17.82 -8.10
C GLU A 140 2.59 -16.43 -8.65
N ARG A 141 3.88 -16.11 -8.80
CA ARG A 141 4.29 -14.80 -9.32
C ARG A 141 3.74 -14.51 -10.71
N ARG A 142 3.66 -15.53 -11.58
CA ARG A 142 3.08 -15.43 -12.93
C ARG A 142 1.59 -15.07 -12.92
N ASP A 143 0.87 -15.45 -11.87
CA ASP A 143 -0.57 -15.15 -11.76
C ASP A 143 -0.81 -13.66 -11.52
N LEU A 144 0.20 -12.91 -11.11
CA LEU A 144 0.13 -11.45 -11.02
C LEU A 144 -0.01 -10.77 -12.40
N LEU A 145 0.17 -11.49 -13.51
CA LEU A 145 -0.08 -10.99 -14.87
C LEU A 145 -1.56 -11.12 -15.28
N ASP A 146 -2.35 -11.87 -14.53
CA ASP A 146 -3.81 -11.83 -14.62
C ASP A 146 -4.30 -10.55 -13.94
N PRO A 147 -4.97 -9.62 -14.65
CA PRO A 147 -5.46 -8.38 -14.06
C PRO A 147 -6.41 -8.61 -12.88
N ALA A 148 -7.26 -9.65 -12.91
CA ALA A 148 -8.21 -9.91 -11.83
C ALA A 148 -7.49 -10.27 -10.53
N VAL A 149 -6.54 -11.20 -10.60
CA VAL A 149 -5.70 -11.60 -9.46
C VAL A 149 -4.87 -10.42 -8.96
N ASN A 150 -4.27 -9.64 -9.88
CA ASN A 150 -3.46 -8.48 -9.53
C ASN A 150 -4.29 -7.40 -8.79
N ILE A 151 -5.48 -7.08 -9.29
CA ILE A 151 -6.40 -6.11 -8.69
C ILE A 151 -6.87 -6.61 -7.33
N ALA A 152 -7.28 -7.87 -7.20
CA ALA A 152 -7.75 -8.42 -5.93
C ALA A 152 -6.66 -8.32 -4.83
N ILE A 153 -5.42 -8.71 -5.17
CA ILE A 153 -4.30 -8.65 -4.22
C ILE A 153 -3.94 -7.19 -3.85
N ALA A 154 -3.87 -6.30 -4.83
CA ALA A 154 -3.54 -4.90 -4.58
C ALA A 154 -4.62 -4.20 -3.74
N SER A 155 -5.89 -4.44 -4.05
CA SER A 155 -7.03 -3.85 -3.35
C SER A 155 -7.11 -4.33 -1.91
N ASP A 156 -6.86 -5.62 -1.66
CA ASP A 156 -6.77 -6.15 -0.30
C ASP A 156 -5.66 -5.47 0.53
N VAL A 157 -4.50 -5.18 -0.05
CA VAL A 157 -3.45 -4.41 0.64
C VAL A 157 -3.92 -2.99 0.91
N LEU A 158 -4.49 -2.29 -0.08
CA LEU A 158 -4.98 -0.92 0.08
C LEU A 158 -6.03 -0.84 1.20
N THR A 159 -6.98 -1.78 1.26
CA THR A 159 -7.95 -1.88 2.35
C THR A 159 -7.25 -2.07 3.70
N ARG A 160 -6.22 -2.90 3.79
CA ARG A 160 -5.44 -3.03 5.02
C ARG A 160 -4.69 -1.76 5.43
N ILE A 161 -4.24 -0.96 4.46
CA ILE A 161 -3.63 0.35 4.75
C ILE A 161 -4.69 1.26 5.40
N ILE A 162 -5.86 1.33 4.76
CA ILE A 162 -7.01 2.12 5.21
C ILE A 162 -7.44 1.70 6.62
N ASP A 163 -7.62 0.41 6.86
CA ASP A 163 -8.02 -0.12 8.17
C ASP A 163 -6.96 0.18 9.24
N GLY A 164 -5.68 0.05 8.89
CA GLY A 164 -4.58 0.38 9.80
C GLY A 164 -4.59 1.85 10.18
N TYR A 165 -4.78 2.74 9.20
CA TYR A 165 -4.89 4.17 9.42
C TYR A 165 -6.07 4.53 10.32
N ALA A 166 -7.26 4.00 10.05
CA ALA A 166 -8.45 4.21 10.86
C ALA A 166 -8.27 3.69 12.30
N ARG A 167 -7.67 2.50 12.46
CA ARG A 167 -7.48 1.85 13.75
C ARG A 167 -6.48 2.57 14.65
N PHE A 168 -5.37 3.07 14.11
CA PHE A 168 -4.25 3.59 14.90
C PHE A 168 -4.19 5.12 14.94
N HIS A 169 -4.84 5.82 14.01
CA HIS A 169 -4.75 7.27 13.85
C HIS A 169 -6.13 7.92 13.70
N GLY A 170 -7.11 7.48 14.49
CA GLY A 170 -8.50 7.97 14.42
C GLY A 170 -8.67 9.47 14.68
N ASP A 171 -7.67 10.11 15.30
CA ASP A 171 -7.60 11.55 15.53
C ASP A 171 -7.01 12.33 14.35
N ALA A 172 -6.35 11.66 13.40
CA ALA A 172 -5.72 12.28 12.24
C ALA A 172 -6.68 12.29 11.02
N PRO A 173 -7.39 13.38 10.72
CA PRO A 173 -8.40 13.42 9.65
C PRO A 173 -7.84 13.08 8.26
N ASN A 174 -6.56 13.40 8.00
CA ASN A 174 -5.92 13.09 6.72
C ASN A 174 -5.53 11.62 6.56
N LEU A 175 -5.75 10.78 7.56
CA LEU A 175 -5.59 9.32 7.48
C LEU A 175 -6.94 8.58 7.49
N GLN A 176 -8.04 9.31 7.67
CA GLN A 176 -9.38 8.72 7.62
C GLN A 176 -9.90 8.64 6.20
N VAL A 177 -10.76 7.64 5.93
CA VAL A 177 -11.37 7.44 4.62
C VAL A 177 -12.19 8.66 4.25
N ASP A 178 -11.64 9.46 3.35
CA ASP A 178 -12.34 10.52 2.67
C ASP A 178 -11.77 10.62 1.25
N TRP A 179 -12.48 9.99 0.32
CA TRP A 179 -12.14 10.00 -1.10
C TRP A 179 -12.26 11.39 -1.75
N SER A 180 -12.73 12.41 -1.03
CA SER A 180 -12.69 13.82 -1.41
C SER A 180 -11.55 14.62 -0.79
N ASN A 181 -10.89 14.08 0.24
CA ASN A 181 -9.73 14.71 0.84
C ASN A 181 -8.46 14.36 0.04
N PRO A 182 -7.85 15.32 -0.68
CA PRO A 182 -6.62 15.05 -1.43
C PRO A 182 -5.47 14.58 -0.54
N LEU A 183 -5.41 15.01 0.73
CA LEU A 183 -4.34 14.61 1.64
C LEU A 183 -4.47 13.14 2.05
N PHE A 184 -5.69 12.61 2.20
CA PHE A 184 -5.91 11.19 2.40
C PHE A 184 -5.39 10.37 1.21
N ILE A 185 -5.71 10.79 -0.02
CA ILE A 185 -5.27 10.10 -1.24
C ILE A 185 -3.73 10.11 -1.36
N GLU A 186 -3.10 11.26 -1.06
CA GLU A 186 -1.65 11.38 -1.05
C GLU A 186 -1.01 10.43 -0.03
N LEU A 187 -1.53 10.39 1.20
CA LEU A 187 -0.98 9.57 2.29
C LEU A 187 -1.26 8.07 2.12
N LEU A 188 -2.41 7.69 1.57
CA LEU A 188 -2.71 6.32 1.15
C LEU A 188 -1.72 5.87 0.07
N THR A 189 -1.54 6.69 -0.98
CA THR A 189 -0.64 6.35 -2.09
C THR A 189 0.83 6.33 -1.66
N LEU A 190 1.24 7.22 -0.75
CA LEU A 190 2.56 7.16 -0.14
C LEU A 190 2.72 5.90 0.71
N GLY A 191 1.70 5.50 1.46
CA GLY A 191 1.69 4.26 2.23
C GLY A 191 1.86 3.02 1.36
N TRP A 192 1.18 3.00 0.21
CA TRP A 192 1.35 1.97 -0.82
C TRP A 192 2.79 1.92 -1.37
N ASN A 193 3.34 3.06 -1.80
CA ASN A 193 4.63 3.12 -2.50
C ASN A 193 5.85 3.06 -1.56
N ALA A 194 5.77 3.63 -0.36
CA ALA A 194 6.89 3.82 0.57
C ALA A 194 6.76 3.04 1.89
N GLY A 195 5.61 2.40 2.11
CA GLY A 195 5.29 1.61 3.29
C GLY A 195 4.34 2.34 4.26
N PHE A 196 3.38 1.60 4.80
CA PHE A 196 2.28 2.13 5.62
C PHE A 196 2.36 1.78 7.11
N SER A 197 3.17 0.78 7.50
CA SER A 197 3.15 0.19 8.85
C SER A 197 3.45 1.16 10.02
N GLU A 198 2.94 0.83 11.21
CA GLU A 198 3.30 1.51 12.48
C GLU A 198 4.78 1.37 12.88
N ARG A 199 5.48 0.37 12.34
CA ARG A 199 6.87 0.08 12.70
C ARG A 199 7.89 0.89 11.89
N GLY A 200 7.53 1.33 10.70
CA GLY A 200 8.46 2.00 9.79
C GLY A 200 7.84 2.74 8.61
N GLY A 201 6.52 2.68 8.43
CA GLY A 201 5.81 3.34 7.34
C GLY A 201 5.20 4.69 7.75
N VAL A 202 4.25 5.17 6.96
CA VAL A 202 3.46 6.38 7.25
C VAL A 202 2.89 6.37 8.67
N GLY A 203 2.33 5.24 9.13
CA GLY A 203 1.78 5.11 10.48
C GLY A 203 2.78 5.42 11.58
N ARG A 204 4.05 5.02 11.42
CA ARG A 204 5.11 5.39 12.38
C ARG A 204 5.32 6.89 12.49
N VAL A 205 5.31 7.58 11.35
CA VAL A 205 5.54 9.03 11.29
C VAL A 205 4.32 9.77 11.83
N ALA A 206 3.11 9.32 11.48
CA ALA A 206 1.86 9.81 12.04
C ALA A 206 1.84 9.70 13.58
N SER A 207 2.12 8.51 14.12
CA SER A 207 2.32 8.28 15.56
C SER A 207 3.32 9.26 16.20
N HIS A 208 4.40 9.59 15.48
CA HIS A 208 5.44 10.52 15.95
C HIS A 208 4.97 11.98 15.95
N LEU A 209 4.15 12.37 14.98
CA LEU A 209 3.54 13.69 14.86
C LEU A 209 2.41 13.88 15.89
N SER A 210 1.51 12.91 16.03
CA SER A 210 0.40 12.97 17.01
C SER A 210 0.90 13.09 18.44
N ARG A 211 1.99 12.40 18.82
CA ARG A 211 2.62 12.56 20.14
C ARG A 211 3.15 13.97 20.43
N ARG A 212 3.29 14.81 19.41
CA ARG A 212 3.67 16.22 19.51
C ARG A 212 2.49 17.18 19.34
N GLY A 213 1.27 16.66 19.29
CA GLY A 213 0.05 17.43 19.13
C GLY A 213 -0.30 17.79 17.67
N PHE A 214 0.39 17.21 16.68
CA PHE A 214 0.05 17.41 15.27
C PHE A 214 -0.86 16.28 14.78
N VAL A 215 -2.10 16.61 14.44
CA VAL A 215 -3.08 15.64 13.93
C VAL A 215 -3.51 15.95 12.49
N ASP A 216 -3.31 17.18 12.02
CA ASP A 216 -3.65 17.66 10.67
C ASP A 216 -2.44 17.65 9.69
N PHE A 217 -1.56 16.65 9.82
CA PHE A 217 -0.35 16.59 9.02
C PHE A 217 -0.59 16.26 7.55
N THR A 218 0.31 16.74 6.70
CA THR A 218 0.32 16.59 5.24
C THR A 218 1.37 15.59 4.79
N LEU A 219 1.41 15.29 3.48
CA LEU A 219 2.49 14.52 2.88
C LEU A 219 3.88 15.15 3.11
N ASP A 220 3.98 16.48 3.12
CA ASP A 220 5.26 17.17 3.35
C ASP A 220 5.75 16.97 4.79
N ASP A 221 4.84 17.01 5.76
CA ASP A 221 5.16 16.76 7.17
C ASP A 221 5.66 15.33 7.37
N ILE A 222 5.04 14.34 6.69
CA ILE A 222 5.49 12.94 6.73
C ILE A 222 6.90 12.81 6.14
N VAL A 223 7.15 13.38 4.96
CA VAL A 223 8.44 13.30 4.27
C VAL A 223 9.56 13.95 5.09
N ALA A 224 9.30 15.14 5.63
CA ALA A 224 10.26 15.90 6.43
C ALA A 224 10.56 15.23 7.78
N THR A 225 9.58 14.55 8.37
CA THR A 225 9.67 13.96 9.71
C THR A 225 10.15 12.50 9.70
N ALA A 226 10.07 11.80 8.56
CA ALA A 226 10.33 10.37 8.48
C ALA A 226 11.67 9.93 9.11
N LYS A 227 12.76 10.65 8.84
CA LYS A 227 14.08 10.36 9.44
C LYS A 227 14.06 10.50 10.97
N GLN A 228 13.47 11.58 11.49
CA GLN A 228 13.38 11.84 12.94
C GLN A 228 12.47 10.84 13.65
N ALA A 229 11.44 10.37 12.96
CA ALA A 229 10.59 9.30 13.44
C ALA A 229 11.30 7.94 13.48
N GLY A 230 12.46 7.77 12.81
CA GLY A 230 13.11 6.48 12.61
C GLY A 230 12.31 5.58 11.66
N ALA A 231 11.59 6.17 10.72
CA ALA A 231 10.84 5.47 9.69
C ALA A 231 11.74 5.06 8.51
N SER A 232 11.18 4.33 7.57
CA SER A 232 11.85 3.87 6.35
C SER A 232 12.44 5.04 5.57
N PRO A 233 13.68 4.94 5.06
CA PRO A 233 14.29 5.99 4.23
C PRO A 233 13.50 6.24 2.95
N ASN A 234 12.69 5.28 2.50
CA ASN A 234 11.80 5.43 1.35
C ASN A 234 10.75 6.53 1.53
N LEU A 235 10.33 6.84 2.76
CA LEU A 235 9.39 7.94 3.02
C LEU A 235 10.02 9.32 2.80
N SER A 236 11.33 9.44 2.97
CA SER A 236 12.06 10.68 2.65
C SER A 236 12.46 10.77 1.17
N ASN A 237 12.10 9.79 0.34
CA ASN A 237 12.45 9.81 -1.09
C ASN A 237 11.54 10.79 -1.86
N PRO A 238 12.08 11.86 -2.46
CA PRO A 238 11.28 12.86 -3.18
C PRO A 238 10.56 12.29 -4.40
N HIS A 239 11.07 11.22 -5.02
CA HIS A 239 10.40 10.57 -6.14
C HIS A 239 9.11 9.86 -5.72
N LYS A 240 9.09 9.23 -4.54
CA LYS A 240 7.90 8.56 -4.00
C LYS A 240 6.84 9.57 -3.57
N ALA A 241 7.26 10.66 -2.92
CA ALA A 241 6.39 11.81 -2.64
C ALA A 241 5.78 12.40 -3.92
N ARG A 242 6.59 12.60 -4.97
CA ARG A 242 6.12 13.09 -6.27
C ARG A 242 5.12 12.11 -6.92
N PHE A 243 5.40 10.81 -6.86
CA PHE A 243 4.49 9.79 -7.37
C PHE A 243 3.11 9.87 -6.70
N ALA A 244 3.05 9.96 -5.37
CA ALA A 244 1.79 10.08 -4.64
C ALA A 244 0.96 11.31 -5.06
N ARG A 245 1.61 12.46 -5.25
CA ARG A 245 0.95 13.68 -5.75
C ARG A 245 0.43 13.51 -7.18
N LEU A 246 1.17 12.82 -8.06
CA LEU A 246 0.76 12.58 -9.44
C LEU A 246 -0.47 11.68 -9.51
N VAL A 247 -0.47 10.56 -8.78
CA VAL A 247 -1.63 9.66 -8.66
C VAL A 247 -2.83 10.40 -8.11
N THR A 248 -2.65 11.21 -7.05
CA THR A 248 -3.74 12.02 -6.47
C THR A 248 -4.32 13.00 -7.49
N THR A 249 -3.44 13.70 -8.21
CA THR A 249 -3.87 14.64 -9.26
C THR A 249 -4.67 13.92 -10.36
N GLN A 250 -4.18 12.76 -10.81
CA GLN A 250 -4.89 11.95 -11.80
C GLN A 250 -6.25 11.48 -11.24
N TYR A 251 -6.28 10.91 -10.04
CA TYR A 251 -7.50 10.45 -9.40
C TYR A 251 -8.60 11.52 -9.35
N LEU A 252 -8.27 12.74 -8.93
CA LEU A 252 -9.25 13.83 -8.84
C LEU A 252 -9.80 14.23 -10.22
N ARG A 253 -8.98 14.15 -11.28
CA ARG A 253 -9.44 14.37 -12.67
C ARG A 253 -10.34 13.26 -13.15
N GLU A 254 -9.95 12.01 -12.90
CA GLU A 254 -10.74 10.83 -13.22
C GLU A 254 -12.11 10.91 -12.52
N ARG A 255 -12.14 11.27 -11.24
CA ARG A 255 -13.36 11.44 -10.48
C ARG A 255 -14.24 12.57 -11.04
N ALA A 256 -13.66 13.72 -11.37
CA ALA A 256 -14.39 14.84 -11.98
C ALA A 256 -14.99 14.46 -13.34
N ARG A 257 -14.24 13.70 -14.16
CA ARG A 257 -14.75 13.13 -15.42
C ARG A 257 -15.92 12.19 -15.15
N ASP A 258 -15.75 11.23 -14.24
CA ASP A 258 -16.77 10.24 -13.93
C ASP A 258 -18.06 10.92 -13.40
N GLN A 259 -17.93 11.98 -12.59
CA GLN A 259 -19.06 12.82 -12.14
C GLN A 259 -19.75 13.56 -13.30
N ALA A 260 -18.99 14.16 -14.21
CA ALA A 260 -19.54 14.87 -15.36
C ALA A 260 -20.29 13.94 -16.33
N GLU A 261 -19.90 12.67 -16.37
CA GLU A 261 -20.50 11.64 -17.22
C GLU A 261 -21.57 10.79 -16.50
N GLY A 262 -21.86 11.07 -15.22
CA GLY A 262 -22.86 10.34 -14.44
C GLY A 262 -22.45 8.90 -14.08
N VAL A 263 -21.17 8.58 -14.13
CA VAL A 263 -20.63 7.26 -13.76
C VAL A 263 -20.54 7.17 -12.22
N THR A 264 -21.08 6.09 -11.64
CA THR A 264 -21.01 5.87 -10.20
C THR A 264 -19.57 5.57 -9.75
N PRO A 265 -19.16 5.92 -8.52
CA PRO A 265 -17.78 5.75 -8.04
C PRO A 265 -17.25 4.30 -8.09
N ASN A 266 -18.16 3.32 -8.04
CA ASN A 266 -17.84 1.89 -8.08
C ASN A 266 -18.10 1.25 -9.46
N GLY A 267 -18.30 2.06 -10.51
CA GLY A 267 -18.41 1.57 -11.89
C GLY A 267 -19.67 0.76 -12.21
N ALA A 268 -20.66 0.72 -11.30
CA ALA A 268 -21.98 0.18 -11.59
C ALA A 268 -22.74 1.19 -12.48
N GLY A 269 -22.40 1.22 -13.77
CA GLY A 269 -23.34 1.64 -14.81
C GLY A 269 -24.43 0.58 -14.97
N ALA A 270 -25.55 0.95 -15.57
CA ALA A 270 -26.75 0.11 -15.71
C ALA A 270 -26.57 -1.23 -16.46
N ASP A 271 -25.37 -1.52 -16.99
CA ASP A 271 -25.04 -2.72 -17.78
C ASP A 271 -24.14 -3.74 -17.02
N ALA A 272 -24.03 -3.64 -15.69
CA ALA A 272 -23.16 -4.47 -14.86
C ALA A 272 -23.47 -5.99 -14.88
N ASP A 273 -24.60 -6.41 -15.47
CA ASP A 273 -25.01 -7.82 -15.58
C ASP A 273 -24.07 -8.68 -16.44
N ALA A 274 -23.23 -8.08 -17.30
CA ALA A 274 -22.30 -8.83 -18.14
C ALA A 274 -20.98 -9.24 -17.44
N ALA A 275 -20.52 -8.51 -16.43
CA ALA A 275 -19.24 -8.78 -15.76
C ALA A 275 -19.35 -9.91 -14.71
N THR A 276 -20.54 -10.11 -14.15
CA THR A 276 -20.84 -11.16 -13.17
C THR A 276 -20.66 -12.58 -13.74
N ALA A 277 -20.80 -12.75 -15.06
CA ALA A 277 -20.58 -14.03 -15.74
C ALA A 277 -19.10 -14.41 -15.92
N ALA A 278 -18.18 -13.42 -15.91
CA ALA A 278 -16.74 -13.65 -16.06
C ALA A 278 -15.99 -13.68 -14.71
N ALA A 279 -16.59 -13.15 -13.65
CA ALA A 279 -16.04 -13.17 -12.29
C ALA A 279 -16.32 -14.47 -11.51
N ALA A 280 -17.01 -15.44 -12.12
CA ALA A 280 -16.97 -16.83 -11.68
C ALA A 280 -15.57 -17.42 -11.95
N ALA A 281 -14.54 -16.86 -11.29
CA ALA A 281 -13.29 -17.57 -11.11
C ALA A 281 -13.62 -18.89 -10.41
N PRO A 282 -13.05 -20.02 -10.86
CA PRO A 282 -13.31 -21.30 -10.22
C PRO A 282 -12.89 -21.16 -8.76
N GLN A 283 -13.84 -21.38 -7.85
CA GLN A 283 -13.49 -21.84 -6.53
C GLN A 283 -12.60 -23.06 -6.77
N ALA A 284 -11.31 -22.90 -6.58
CA ALA A 284 -10.41 -24.03 -6.47
C ALA A 284 -10.86 -24.76 -5.21
N GLU A 285 -11.84 -25.65 -5.35
CA GLU A 285 -12.12 -26.69 -4.38
C GLU A 285 -10.78 -27.36 -4.13
N ALA A 286 -10.16 -27.02 -3.00
CA ALA A 286 -9.01 -27.72 -2.51
C ALA A 286 -9.47 -29.14 -2.23
N GLN A 287 -9.30 -30.02 -3.22
CA GLN A 287 -9.54 -31.44 -3.00
C GLN A 287 -8.64 -31.88 -1.83
N PRO A 288 -9.21 -32.55 -0.82
CA PRO A 288 -8.40 -33.07 0.28
C PRO A 288 -7.41 -34.06 -0.31
N VAL A 289 -6.11 -33.80 -0.12
CA VAL A 289 -5.05 -34.73 -0.47
C VAL A 289 -5.20 -35.93 0.48
N THR A 290 -5.90 -36.97 0.04
CA THR A 290 -5.81 -38.29 0.68
C THR A 290 -4.42 -38.83 0.43
N ASN A 291 -3.65 -38.94 1.51
CA ASN A 291 -2.30 -39.48 1.54
C ASN A 291 -2.32 -40.99 1.17
N PRO A 292 -1.74 -41.43 0.05
CA PRO A 292 -1.64 -42.86 -0.27
C PRO A 292 -0.34 -43.40 0.35
N ALA A 293 -0.34 -43.57 1.67
CA ALA A 293 0.75 -44.22 2.37
C ALA A 293 0.19 -45.05 3.52
N GLN A 294 -0.71 -45.99 3.21
CA GLN A 294 -1.10 -47.10 4.09
C GLN A 294 -1.93 -48.13 3.31
N VAL A 295 -1.28 -48.85 2.40
CA VAL A 295 -1.73 -50.19 1.99
C VAL A 295 -0.47 -51.05 1.90
N ASP A 296 -0.57 -52.26 2.44
CA ASP A 296 0.40 -53.38 2.43
C ASP A 296 1.17 -53.65 3.73
N ALA A 297 0.44 -54.26 4.66
CA ALA A 297 0.99 -55.24 5.59
C ALA A 297 -0.08 -56.32 5.85
N ALA A 298 -0.25 -57.25 4.89
CA ALA A 298 -0.84 -58.56 5.16
C ALA A 298 -0.57 -59.53 3.99
N LEU A 299 -0.18 -60.75 4.36
CA LEU A 299 -0.16 -62.00 3.59
C LEU A 299 1.19 -62.41 2.97
N GLY A 300 1.87 -63.34 3.66
CA GLY A 300 3.01 -64.07 3.13
C GLY A 300 3.65 -65.09 4.08
N GLU A 301 2.86 -65.93 4.77
CA GLU A 301 3.34 -67.24 5.25
C GLU A 301 2.78 -68.33 4.33
N VAL A 302 3.64 -68.96 3.51
CA VAL A 302 3.61 -70.41 3.18
C VAL A 302 5.02 -70.79 2.71
N GLY A 303 5.70 -71.69 3.44
CA GLY A 303 6.99 -72.28 3.05
C GLY A 303 7.89 -72.57 4.23
#